data_AF-A0A7S1QL10-F1
#
_entry.id   AF-A0A7S1QL10-F1
#
_cell.length_a   1.000
_cell.length_b   1.000
_cell.length_c   1.000
_cell.angle_alpha   90.00
_cell.angle_beta   90.00
_cell.angle_gamma   90.00
#
_symmetry.space_group_name_H-M   'P 1'
#
loop_
_entity.id
_entity.type
_entity.pdbx_description
1 polymer ?
#
loop_
_entity_poly.entity_id
_entity_poly.type
_entity_poly.pdbx_seq_one_letter_code
_entity_poly.pdbx_strand_id
1 'polypeptide(L)'
;DIQGTGAVIAAGVANALRLADVHPRDQRIVVYGAGSAAVGVVDAIGAVVAAKYEMPTEDFVKSVYLMDTKGLVTTTRPGELAKHKERFARTDVAPEDNGK
;
A
#
# COMPACT_ATOMS: atom_id res chain seq x y z
N ASP A 1 3.16 7.32 -17.60
CA ASP A 1 2.35 6.15 -17.24
C ASP A 1 2.03 6.06 -15.74
N ILE A 2 3.03 6.07 -14.86
CA ILE A 2 2.84 5.96 -13.39
C ILE A 2 1.88 7.02 -12.82
N GLN A 3 2.06 8.30 -13.17
CA GLN A 3 1.24 9.40 -12.64
C GLN A 3 -0.21 9.36 -13.12
N GLY A 4 -0.43 9.07 -14.41
CA GLY A 4 -1.78 8.97 -14.98
C GLY A 4 -2.55 7.78 -14.41
N THR A 5 -1.92 6.60 -14.36
CA THR A 5 -2.50 5.40 -13.75
C THR A 5 -2.77 5.60 -12.26
N GLY A 6 -1.82 6.21 -11.53
CA GLY A 6 -1.99 6.55 -10.12
C GLY A 6 -3.17 7.49 -9.86
N ALA A 7 -3.35 8.52 -10.69
CA ALA A 7 -4.45 9.48 -10.54
C ALA A 7 -5.83 8.83 -10.69
N VAL A 8 -6.01 7.98 -11.71
CA VAL A 8 -7.30 7.29 -11.95
C VAL A 8 -7.62 6.32 -10.81
N ILE A 9 -6.63 5.54 -10.35
CA ILE A 9 -6.82 4.60 -9.25
C ILE A 9 -7.10 5.34 -7.94
N ALA A 10 -6.36 6.42 -7.65
CA ALA A 10 -6.56 7.22 -6.46
C ALA A 10 -7.96 7.83 -6.39
N ALA A 11 -8.48 8.36 -7.51
CA ALA A 11 -9.85 8.86 -7.59
C ALA A 11 -10.88 7.75 -7.33
N GLY A 12 -10.67 6.56 -7.89
CA GLY A 12 -11.52 5.38 -7.66
C GLY A 12 -11.55 4.97 -6.19
N VAL A 13 -10.39 4.79 -5.55
CA VAL A 13 -10.27 4.42 -4.14
C VAL A 13 -10.91 5.48 -3.23
N ALA A 14 -10.62 6.76 -3.46
CA ALA A 14 -11.18 7.85 -2.66
C ALA A 14 -12.71 7.93 -2.78
N ASN A 15 -13.28 7.58 -3.93
CA ASN A 15 -14.73 7.52 -4.12
C ASN A 15 -15.34 6.27 -3.48
N ALA A 16 -14.69 5.11 -3.61
CA ALA A 16 -15.13 3.85 -3.00
C ALA A 16 -15.21 3.96 -1.47
N LEU A 17 -14.15 4.50 -0.84
CA LEU A 17 -14.12 4.76 0.62
C LEU A 17 -15.28 5.65 1.07
N ARG A 18 -15.56 6.72 0.31
CA ARG A 18 -16.67 7.65 0.59
C ARG A 18 -18.04 6.98 0.44
N LEU A 19 -18.22 6.14 -0.58
CA LEU A 19 -19.48 5.44 -0.83
C LEU A 19 -19.74 4.33 0.19
N ALA A 20 -18.69 3.67 0.65
CA ALA A 20 -18.77 2.62 1.66
C ALA A 20 -18.87 3.18 3.09
N ASP A 21 -18.66 4.49 3.29
CA ASP A 21 -18.64 5.15 4.60
C ASP A 21 -17.68 4.49 5.60
N VAL A 22 -16.47 4.16 5.12
CA VAL A 22 -15.43 3.50 5.90
C VAL A 22 -14.18 4.37 5.95
N HIS A 23 -13.51 4.37 7.11
CA HIS A 23 -12.28 5.11 7.26
C HIS A 23 -11.12 4.39 6.53
N PRO A 24 -10.19 5.10 5.87
CA PRO A 24 -9.07 4.47 5.16
C PRO A 24 -8.18 3.56 6.03
N ARG A 25 -8.10 3.86 7.34
CA ARG A 25 -7.35 3.06 8.32
C ARG A 25 -7.97 1.68 8.61
N ASP A 26 -9.27 1.53 8.35
CA ASP A 26 -10.00 0.28 8.63
C ASP A 26 -9.92 -0.70 7.44
N GLN A 27 -9.32 -0.26 6.33
CA GLN A 27 -9.15 -1.09 5.15
C GLN A 27 -7.91 -1.98 5.25
N ARG A 28 -7.93 -3.06 4.47
CA ARG A 28 -6.75 -3.85 4.14
C ARG A 28 -6.62 -3.89 2.63
N ILE A 29 -5.69 -3.10 2.11
CA ILE A 29 -5.46 -2.93 0.67
C ILE A 29 -4.30 -3.82 0.26
N VAL A 30 -4.57 -4.85 -0.53
CA VAL A 30 -3.54 -5.73 -1.08
C VAL A 30 -3.19 -5.28 -2.49
N VAL A 31 -1.91 -5.01 -2.74
CA VAL A 31 -1.37 -4.69 -4.07
C VAL A 31 -0.53 -5.86 -4.54
N TYR A 32 -1.02 -6.53 -5.58
CA TYR A 32 -0.31 -7.63 -6.21
C TYR A 32 0.69 -7.08 -7.24
N GLY A 33 1.96 -7.08 -6.85
CA GLY A 33 3.06 -6.47 -7.57
C GLY A 33 3.74 -5.38 -6.72
N ALA A 34 5.04 -5.54 -6.47
CA ALA A 34 5.85 -4.56 -5.70
C ALA A 34 6.96 -3.92 -6.55
N GLY A 35 6.69 -3.71 -7.85
CA GLY A 35 7.58 -2.95 -8.73
C GLY A 35 7.54 -1.45 -8.42
N SER A 36 8.45 -0.68 -9.01
CA SER A 36 8.49 0.78 -8.86
C SER A 36 7.20 1.47 -9.30
N ALA A 37 6.57 0.97 -10.37
CA ALA A 37 5.28 1.48 -10.84
C ALA A 37 4.15 1.26 -9.82
N ALA A 38 4.09 0.08 -9.21
CA ALA A 38 3.09 -0.23 -8.19
C ALA A 38 3.27 0.64 -6.95
N VAL A 39 4.51 0.82 -6.50
CA VAL A 39 4.84 1.73 -5.39
C VAL A 39 4.41 3.17 -5.71
N GLY A 40 4.71 3.66 -6.92
CA GLY A 40 4.29 5.01 -7.35
C GLY A 40 2.78 5.19 -7.42
N VAL A 41 2.03 4.13 -7.77
CA VAL A 41 0.56 4.14 -7.72
C VAL A 41 0.07 4.22 -6.27
N VAL A 42 0.65 3.43 -5.36
CA VAL A 42 0.28 3.46 -3.93
C VAL A 42 0.58 4.82 -3.30
N ASP A 43 1.70 5.45 -3.66
CA ASP A 43 2.02 6.80 -3.21
C ASP A 43 0.98 7.82 -3.68
N ALA A 44 0.54 7.73 -4.94
CA ALA A 44 -0.50 8.61 -5.48
C ALA A 44 -1.85 8.43 -4.75
N ILE A 45 -2.23 7.17 -4.46
CA ILE A 45 -3.43 6.88 -3.67
C ILE A 45 -3.28 7.47 -2.26
N GLY A 46 -2.15 7.23 -1.61
CA GLY A 46 -1.87 7.70 -0.26
C GLY A 46 -1.94 9.22 -0.14
N ALA A 47 -1.38 9.95 -1.10
CA ALA A 47 -1.43 11.41 -1.11
C ALA A 47 -2.87 11.93 -1.24
N VAL A 48 -3.68 11.36 -2.14
CA VAL A 48 -5.08 11.78 -2.35
C VAL A 48 -5.94 11.44 -1.14
N VAL A 49 -5.77 10.24 -0.57
CA VAL A 49 -6.51 9.78 0.61
C VAL A 49 -6.12 10.62 1.84
N ALA A 50 -4.83 10.85 2.07
CA ALA A 50 -4.34 11.68 3.16
C ALA A 50 -4.93 13.09 3.12
N ALA A 51 -4.93 13.72 1.94
CA ALA A 51 -5.52 15.04 1.75
C ALA A 51 -7.04 15.06 1.98
N LYS A 52 -7.75 14.04 1.49
CA LYS A 52 -9.23 13.99 1.57
C LYS A 52 -9.75 13.71 2.98
N TYR A 53 -9.01 12.92 3.77
CA TYR A 53 -9.40 12.48 5.11
C TYR A 53 -8.60 13.16 6.22
N GLU A 54 -7.82 14.20 5.88
CA GLU A 54 -7.00 14.99 6.82
C GLU A 54 -6.15 14.11 7.75
N MET A 55 -5.47 13.11 7.17
CA MET A 55 -4.69 12.13 7.91
C MET A 55 -3.24 12.06 7.43
N PRO A 56 -2.29 11.63 8.28
CA PRO A 56 -0.92 11.35 7.85
C PRO A 56 -0.88 10.26 6.77
N THR A 57 -0.01 10.44 5.77
CA THR A 57 0.15 9.45 4.69
C THR A 57 0.60 8.11 5.24
N GLU A 58 1.44 8.13 6.28
CA GLU A 58 1.98 6.96 6.98
C GLU A 58 0.89 6.07 7.56
N ASP A 59 -0.25 6.64 7.96
CA ASP A 59 -1.36 5.85 8.47
C ASP A 59 -2.13 5.15 7.36
N PHE A 60 -2.18 5.72 6.15
CA PHE A 60 -2.67 5.00 4.98
C PHE A 60 -1.69 3.90 4.56
N VAL A 61 -0.38 4.15 4.61
CA VAL A 61 0.64 3.12 4.32
C VAL A 61 0.45 1.88 5.19
N LYS A 62 0.04 2.03 6.46
CA LYS A 62 -0.26 0.92 7.37
C LYS A 62 -1.50 0.09 6.97
N SER A 63 -2.38 0.56 6.09
CA SER A 63 -3.46 -0.26 5.54
C SER A 63 -3.05 -1.00 4.26
N VAL A 64 -1.86 -0.74 3.71
CA VAL A 64 -1.37 -1.33 2.46
C VAL A 64 -0.46 -2.54 2.71
N TYR A 65 -0.66 -3.56 1.88
CA TYR A 65 0.08 -4.82 1.86
C TYR A 65 0.59 -5.05 0.44
N LEU A 66 1.91 -4.99 0.23
CA LEU A 66 2.51 -5.28 -1.07
C LEU A 66 2.85 -6.77 -1.17
N MET A 67 2.53 -7.39 -2.29
CA MET A 67 2.93 -8.76 -2.62
C MET A 67 3.82 -8.77 -3.85
N ASP A 68 4.87 -9.58 -3.85
CA ASP A 68 5.71 -9.84 -5.01
C ASP A 68 5.88 -11.34 -5.27
N THR A 69 6.77 -11.71 -6.18
CA THR A 69 7.04 -13.11 -6.54
C THR A 69 7.55 -13.95 -5.36
N LYS A 70 7.97 -13.32 -4.25
CA LYS A 70 8.39 -13.97 -3.01
C LYS A 70 7.32 -13.92 -1.92
N GLY A 71 6.09 -13.55 -2.26
CA GLY A 71 4.97 -13.40 -1.32
C GLY A 71 4.88 -11.99 -0.73
N LEU A 72 4.35 -11.90 0.49
CA LEU A 72 4.15 -10.62 1.18
C LEU A 72 5.49 -9.89 1.43
N VAL A 73 5.49 -8.58 1.26
CA VAL A 73 6.64 -7.72 1.58
C VAL A 73 6.60 -7.39 3.06
N THR A 74 7.50 -8.01 3.83
CA THR A 74 7.62 -7.86 5.29
C THR A 74 9.07 -7.57 5.67
N THR A 75 9.30 -7.02 6.86
CA THR A 75 10.65 -6.85 7.42
C THR A 75 11.24 -8.16 7.96
N THR A 76 10.40 -9.18 8.12
CA THR A 76 10.78 -10.49 8.69
C THR A 76 11.12 -11.53 7.63
N ARG A 77 10.88 -11.25 6.34
CA ARG A 77 11.17 -12.20 5.25
C ARG A 77 12.68 -12.28 4.93
N PRO A 78 13.19 -13.44 4.49
CA PRO A 78 14.60 -13.61 4.19
C PRO A 78 15.04 -12.81 2.95
N GLY A 79 16.27 -12.29 3.01
CA GLY A 79 16.94 -11.55 1.93
C GLY A 79 16.75 -10.03 2.00
N GLU A 80 17.46 -9.30 1.13
CA GLU A 80 17.37 -7.84 1.09
C GLU A 80 16.13 -7.36 0.34
N LEU A 81 15.46 -6.36 0.91
CA LEU A 81 14.43 -5.61 0.22
C LEU A 81 15.07 -4.57 -0.69
N ALA A 82 14.48 -4.36 -1.87
CA ALA A 82 14.82 -3.19 -2.67
C ALA A 82 14.33 -1.94 -1.93
N LYS A 83 15.12 -0.86 -1.94
CA LYS A 83 14.83 0.38 -1.19
C LYS A 83 13.41 0.92 -1.37
N HIS A 84 12.87 0.84 -2.59
CA HIS A 84 11.51 1.33 -2.88
C HIS A 84 10.40 0.50 -2.22
N LYS A 85 10.70 -0.70 -1.72
CA LYS A 85 9.75 -1.57 -0.99
C LYS A 85 9.78 -1.35 0.52
N GLU A 86 10.88 -0.82 1.06
CA GLU A 86 11.14 -0.74 2.51
C GLU A 86 10.05 0.05 3.25
N ARG A 87 9.60 1.18 2.67
CA ARG A 87 8.53 2.01 3.26
C ARG A 87 7.21 1.26 3.45
N PHE A 88 6.95 0.26 2.63
CA PHE A 88 5.71 -0.52 2.62
C PHE A 88 5.88 -1.91 3.22
N ALA A 89 7.07 -2.22 3.75
CA ALA A 89 7.34 -3.51 4.37
C ALA A 89 6.55 -3.62 5.67
N ARG A 90 5.75 -4.69 5.79
CA ARG A 90 4.98 -4.98 6.99
C ARG A 90 5.92 -5.33 8.15
N THR A 91 5.69 -4.71 9.29
CA THR A 91 6.40 -4.97 10.55
C THR A 91 5.57 -5.81 11.52
N ASP A 92 4.30 -6.05 11.20
CA ASP A 92 3.30 -6.74 12.01
C ASP A 92 3.09 -8.20 11.60
N VAL A 93 4.01 -8.76 10.80
CA VAL A 93 3.96 -10.15 10.33
C VAL A 93 5.08 -10.95 10.98
N ALA A 94 4.70 -11.98 11.74
CA ALA A 94 5.64 -12.86 12.41
C ALA A 94 6.48 -13.66 11.39
N PRO A 95 7.76 -13.96 11.67
CA PRO A 95 8.61 -14.75 10.77
C PRO A 95 7.99 -16.08 10.34
N GLU A 96 7.29 -16.77 11.25
CA GLU A 96 6.59 -18.03 11.00
C GLU A 96 5.41 -17.94 10.00
N ASP A 97 4.93 -16.74 9.71
CA ASP A 97 3.86 -16.51 8.73
C ASP A 97 4.39 -16.13 7.34
N ASN A 98 5.70 -15.92 7.20
CA ASN A 98 6.31 -15.70 5.89
C ASN A 98 6.34 -17.02 5.10
N GLY A 99 5.58 -17.10 4.01
CA GLY A 99 5.60 -18.22 3.06
C GLY A 99 4.43 -19.21 3.18
N LYS A 100 3.42 -18.91 4.01
CA LYS A 100 2.06 -19.49 3.87
C LYS A 100 1.31 -18.78 2.75
#